data_AF-A0A0N4WTC6-F1
#
_entry.id   AF-A0A0N4WTC6-F1
#
_cell.length_a   1.000
_cell.length_b   1.000
_cell.length_c   1.000
_cell.angle_alpha   90.00
_cell.angle_beta   90.00
_cell.angle_gamma   90.00
#
_symmetry.space_group_name_H-M   'P 1'
#
loop_
_entity.id
_entity.type
_entity.pdbx_description
1 polymer ?
#
loop_
_entity_poly.entity_id
_entity_poly.type
_entity_poly.pdbx_seq_one_letter_code
_entity_poly.pdbx_strand_id
1 'polypeptide(L)'
;LRFLSRECFDYPLLVCARLLYQSKKRGILENDILIGDFGDKYVNKMDRETLKAYDTLINGDIMEWDLYYYMSGKEEPPAEIANSSAFQLLKKFVDEREFAKTKNL
;
A
#
# COMPACT_ATOMS: atom_id res chain seq x y z
N LEU A 1 -16.38 17.30 2.06
CA LEU A 1 -15.52 17.25 3.26
C LEU A 1 -15.69 15.88 3.91
N ARG A 2 -14.99 14.86 3.39
CA ARG A 2 -15.23 13.45 3.76
C ARG A 2 -14.16 13.06 4.79
N PHE A 3 -14.60 12.83 6.02
CA PHE A 3 -13.97 12.03 7.07
C PHE A 3 -12.44 11.84 6.96
N LEU A 4 -11.68 12.82 7.44
CA LEU A 4 -10.32 12.55 7.93
C LEU A 4 -10.48 11.83 9.27
N SER A 5 -10.32 10.51 9.27
CA SER A 5 -10.25 9.69 10.48
C SER A 5 -9.17 10.25 11.40
N ARG A 6 -9.46 10.32 12.70
CA ARG A 6 -8.71 11.03 13.75
C ARG A 6 -7.27 10.53 14.01
N GLU A 7 -6.70 9.68 13.17
CA GLU A 7 -5.45 8.95 13.44
C GLU A 7 -4.21 9.39 12.62
N CYS A 8 -4.32 10.22 11.56
CA CYS A 8 -3.13 10.88 10.92
C CYS A 8 -2.53 12.03 11.78
N PHE A 9 -2.99 12.28 13.02
CA PHE A 9 -2.93 13.61 13.67
C PHE A 9 -1.53 14.15 14.03
N ASP A 10 -0.48 13.30 14.10
CA ASP A 10 0.89 13.72 14.44
C ASP A 10 1.91 13.63 13.30
N TYR A 11 1.47 13.21 12.10
CA TYR A 11 2.29 13.29 10.88
C TYR A 11 1.72 14.38 9.97
N PRO A 12 2.55 15.18 9.27
CA PRO A 12 2.03 16.32 8.52
C PRO A 12 0.96 15.84 7.53
N LEU A 13 -0.25 16.42 7.57
CA LEU A 13 -1.36 16.08 6.66
C LEU A 13 -0.93 16.06 5.18
N LEU A 14 0.07 16.88 4.85
CA LEU A 14 0.74 16.93 3.55
C LEU A 14 1.37 15.59 3.13
N VAL A 15 1.89 14.80 4.07
CA VAL A 15 2.47 13.48 3.80
C VAL A 15 1.40 12.45 3.48
N CYS A 16 0.32 12.38 4.28
CA CYS A 16 -0.82 11.49 3.97
C CYS A 16 -1.37 11.84 2.56
N ALA A 17 -1.53 13.13 2.24
CA ALA A 17 -1.98 13.59 0.92
C ALA A 17 -0.99 13.25 -0.22
N ARG A 18 0.32 13.45 0.00
CA ARG A 18 1.38 13.10 -0.97
C ARG A 18 1.37 11.60 -1.27
N LEU A 19 1.29 10.76 -0.25
CA LEU A 19 1.29 9.30 -0.39
C LEU A 19 0.06 8.81 -1.13
N LEU A 20 -1.13 9.37 -0.86
CA LEU A 20 -2.35 9.07 -1.61
C LEU A 20 -2.20 9.39 -3.10
N TYR A 21 -1.57 10.53 -3.43
CA TYR A 21 -1.30 10.90 -4.81
C TYR A 21 -0.31 9.94 -5.48
N GLN A 22 0.82 9.65 -4.83
CA GLN A 22 1.86 8.75 -5.34
C GLN A 22 1.38 7.30 -5.50
N SER A 23 0.43 6.87 -4.66
CA SER A 23 -0.21 5.55 -4.76
C SER A 23 -0.94 5.34 -6.09
N LYS A 24 -1.37 6.42 -6.75
CA LYS A 24 -2.12 6.43 -8.02
C LYS A 24 -1.25 6.83 -9.23
N LYS A 25 0.07 6.86 -9.03
CA LYS A 25 1.07 7.29 -10.02
C LYS A 25 2.19 6.26 -10.12
N ARG A 26 1.83 5.04 -10.52
CA ARG A 26 2.71 3.89 -10.68
C ARG A 26 3.10 3.70 -12.13
N GLY A 27 4.20 2.98 -12.35
CA GLY A 27 4.69 2.68 -13.70
C GLY A 27 3.85 1.67 -14.48
N ILE A 28 3.01 0.88 -13.80
CA ILE A 28 2.17 -0.17 -14.38
C ILE A 28 0.74 -0.10 -13.82
N LEU A 29 -0.23 -0.48 -14.66
CA LEU A 29 -1.66 -0.38 -14.34
C LEU A 29 -2.07 -1.25 -13.15
N GLU A 30 -1.47 -2.44 -13.04
CA GLU A 30 -1.74 -3.37 -11.96
C GLU A 30 -1.42 -2.75 -10.59
N ASN A 31 -0.27 -2.07 -10.49
CA ASN A 31 0.14 -1.39 -9.26
C ASN A 31 -0.73 -0.16 -9.00
N ASP A 32 -1.08 0.62 -10.03
CA ASP A 32 -1.98 1.76 -9.87
C ASP A 32 -3.32 1.34 -9.24
N ILE A 33 -3.87 0.22 -9.68
CA ILE A 33 -5.14 -0.30 -9.15
C ILE A 33 -4.95 -0.85 -7.74
N LEU A 34 -3.96 -1.72 -7.51
CA LEU A 34 -3.76 -2.36 -6.21
C LEU A 34 -3.37 -1.36 -5.11
N ILE A 35 -2.33 -0.56 -5.39
CA ILE A 35 -1.75 0.40 -4.45
C ILE A 35 -2.66 1.62 -4.30
N GLY A 36 -3.31 2.07 -5.39
CA GLY A 36 -4.28 3.16 -5.34
C GLY A 36 -5.48 2.85 -4.43
N ASP A 37 -6.10 1.68 -4.62
CA ASP A 37 -7.23 1.24 -3.79
C ASP A 37 -6.82 1.03 -2.33
N PHE A 38 -5.63 0.46 -2.10
CA PHE A 38 -5.06 0.31 -0.77
C PHE A 38 -4.83 1.67 -0.10
N GLY A 39 -4.23 2.61 -0.83
CA GLY A 39 -3.95 3.96 -0.37
C GLY A 39 -5.20 4.65 0.16
N ASP A 40 -6.27 4.65 -0.65
CA ASP A 40 -7.55 5.28 -0.31
C ASP A 40 -8.19 4.69 0.96
N LYS A 41 -7.96 3.40 1.24
CA LYS A 41 -8.59 2.70 2.38
C LYS A 41 -7.76 2.74 3.67
N TYR A 42 -6.42 2.76 3.57
CA TYR A 42 -5.52 2.53 4.71
C TYR A 42 -4.64 3.73 5.08
N VAL A 43 -4.22 4.61 4.15
CA VAL A 43 -3.23 5.67 4.45
C VAL A 43 -3.70 6.59 5.59
N ASN A 44 -4.98 6.95 5.64
CA ASN A 44 -5.53 7.81 6.70
C ASN A 44 -5.71 7.13 8.08
N LYS A 45 -5.37 5.83 8.18
CA LYS A 45 -5.50 4.99 9.38
C LYS A 45 -4.16 4.43 9.85
N MET A 46 -3.09 4.68 9.12
CA MET A 46 -1.75 4.21 9.46
C MET A 46 -1.13 5.12 10.52
N ASP A 47 -0.36 4.52 11.43
CA ASP A 47 0.51 5.27 12.31
C ASP A 47 1.74 5.82 11.58
N ARG A 48 2.52 6.64 12.29
CA ARG A 48 3.71 7.31 11.76
C ARG A 48 4.76 6.33 11.22
N GLU A 49 4.97 5.21 11.90
CA GLU A 49 6.01 4.23 11.53
C GLU A 49 5.60 3.48 10.28
N THR A 50 4.33 3.08 10.20
CA THR A 50 3.75 2.42 9.05
C THR A 50 3.69 3.34 7.83
N LEU A 51 3.37 4.63 8.01
CA LEU A 51 3.44 5.61 6.91
C LEU A 51 4.86 5.77 6.35
N LYS A 52 5.89 5.74 7.19
CA LYS A 52 7.28 5.76 6.74
C LYS A 52 7.64 4.48 5.99
N ALA A 53 7.28 3.32 6.55
CA ALA A 53 7.50 2.04 5.91
C ALA A 53 6.78 1.96 4.54
N TYR A 54 5.59 2.54 4.44
CA TYR A 54 4.85 2.64 3.19
C TYR A 54 5.52 3.56 2.18
N ASP A 55 5.99 4.74 2.62
CA ASP A 55 6.75 5.67 1.77
C ASP A 55 7.99 4.99 1.18
N THR A 56 8.77 4.27 2.00
CA THR A 56 9.92 3.49 1.55
C THR A 56 9.51 2.35 0.60
N LEU A 57 8.41 1.66 0.88
CA LEU A 57 7.95 0.55 0.05
C LEU A 57 7.58 1.00 -1.37
N ILE A 58 6.89 2.14 -1.51
CA ILE A 58 6.37 2.57 -2.82
C ILE A 58 7.32 3.52 -3.57
N ASN A 59 8.16 4.28 -2.85
CA ASN A 59 9.08 5.25 -3.45
C ASN A 59 10.57 4.87 -3.31
N GLY A 60 10.88 3.73 -2.70
CA GLY A 60 12.24 3.21 -2.60
C GLY A 60 12.74 2.56 -3.90
N ASP A 61 13.87 1.86 -3.81
CA ASP A 61 14.59 1.30 -4.97
C ASP A 61 14.00 -0.02 -5.50
N ILE A 62 12.76 -0.34 -5.14
CA ILE A 62 12.08 -1.57 -5.56
C ILE A 62 11.48 -1.36 -6.96
N MET A 63 11.74 -2.30 -7.86
CA MET A 63 11.14 -2.26 -9.20
C MET A 63 9.63 -2.53 -9.14
N GLU A 64 8.86 -1.83 -9.98
CA GLU A 64 7.39 -1.94 -9.98
C GLU A 64 6.89 -3.37 -10.25
N TRP A 65 7.56 -4.11 -11.14
CA TRP A 65 7.22 -5.50 -11.44
C TRP A 65 7.52 -6.44 -10.27
N ASP A 66 8.63 -6.24 -9.56
CA ASP A 66 9.00 -7.03 -8.39
C ASP A 66 7.97 -6.81 -7.28
N LEU A 67 7.62 -5.54 -7.01
CA LEU A 67 6.59 -5.19 -6.04
C LEU A 67 5.24 -5.86 -6.38
N TYR A 68 4.87 -5.87 -7.67
CA TYR A 68 3.66 -6.57 -8.14
C TYR A 68 3.72 -8.08 -7.87
N TYR A 69 4.84 -8.73 -8.15
CA TYR A 69 5.02 -10.17 -7.91
C TYR A 69 4.99 -10.52 -6.43
N TYR A 70 5.60 -9.69 -5.58
CA TYR A 70 5.54 -9.87 -4.13
C TYR A 70 4.11 -9.71 -3.60
N MET A 71 3.38 -8.68 -4.05
CA MET A 71 1.99 -8.47 -3.66
C MET A 71 1.07 -9.61 -4.14
N SER A 72 1.27 -10.10 -5.36
CA SER A 72 0.49 -11.20 -5.93
C SER A 72 0.90 -12.59 -5.43
N GLY A 73 1.98 -12.69 -4.66
CA GLY A 73 2.50 -13.96 -4.13
C GLY A 73 3.11 -14.87 -5.20
N LYS A 74 3.52 -14.31 -6.34
CA LYS A 74 4.22 -15.05 -7.41
C LYS A 74 5.69 -15.25 -7.09
N GLU A 75 6.25 -14.37 -6.27
CA GLU A 75 7.63 -14.42 -5.81
C GLU A 75 7.70 -14.02 -4.34
N GLU A 76 8.68 -14.56 -3.62
CA GLU A 76 8.92 -14.19 -2.23
C GLU A 76 9.73 -12.89 -2.15
N PRO A 77 9.24 -11.87 -1.43
CA PRO A 77 10.00 -10.65 -1.22
C PRO A 77 11.23 -10.90 -0.34
N PRO A 78 12.31 -10.11 -0.52
CA PRO A 78 13.40 -10.02 0.44
C PRO A 78 12.89 -9.80 1.87
N ALA A 79 13.61 -10.33 2.87
CA ALA A 79 13.22 -10.27 4.28
C ALA A 79 12.93 -8.85 4.78
N GLU A 80 13.63 -7.84 4.28
CA GLU A 80 13.40 -6.43 4.63
C GLU A 80 12.01 -5.94 4.21
N ILE A 81 11.54 -6.37 3.05
CA ILE A 81 10.21 -6.04 2.52
C ILE A 81 9.16 -6.91 3.20
N ALA A 82 9.41 -8.21 3.33
CA ALA A 82 8.50 -9.17 3.96
C ALA A 82 8.14 -8.78 5.41
N ASN A 83 9.12 -8.25 6.15
CA ASN A 83 8.96 -7.83 7.55
C ASN A 83 8.43 -6.39 7.71
N SER A 84 8.27 -5.65 6.62
CA SER A 84 7.72 -4.29 6.65
C SER A 84 6.24 -4.32 7.05
N SER A 85 5.87 -3.50 8.05
CA SER A 85 4.48 -3.37 8.51
C SER A 85 3.53 -2.94 7.38
N ALA A 86 4.00 -2.05 6.51
CA ALA A 86 3.23 -1.58 5.36
C ALA A 86 3.01 -2.69 4.32
N PHE A 87 4.05 -3.50 4.05
CA PHE A 87 3.94 -4.59 3.07
C PHE A 87 3.00 -5.69 3.58
N GLN A 88 3.06 -6.05 4.86
CA GLN A 88 2.15 -7.04 5.43
C GLN A 88 0.68 -6.59 5.35
N LEU A 89 0.40 -5.32 5.63
CA LEU A 89 -0.94 -4.76 5.46
C LEU A 89 -1.41 -4.76 4.00
N LEU A 90 -0.52 -4.39 3.08
CA LEU A 90 -0.79 -4.38 1.65
C LEU A 90 -1.05 -5.80 1.12
N LYS A 91 -0.20 -6.76 1.48
CA LYS A 91 -0.33 -8.16 1.09
C LYS A 91 -1.66 -8.75 1.59
N LYS A 92 -1.99 -8.52 2.86
CA LYS A 92 -3.29 -8.91 3.41
C LYS A 92 -4.47 -8.31 2.65
N PHE A 93 -4.41 -7.04 2.28
CA PHE A 93 -5.45 -6.39 1.48
C PHE A 93 -5.61 -7.04 0.09
N VAL A 94 -4.51 -7.36 -0.59
CA VAL A 94 -4.53 -8.04 -1.88
C VAL A 94 -5.11 -9.45 -1.76
N ASP A 95 -4.71 -10.21 -0.74
CA ASP A 95 -5.22 -11.56 -0.51
C ASP A 95 -6.72 -11.57 -0.22
N GLU A 96 -7.20 -10.62 0.60
CA GLU A 96 -8.64 -10.43 0.86
C GLU A 96 -9.42 -10.06 -0.41
N ARG A 97 -8.83 -9.24 -1.29
CA ARG A 97 -9.44 -8.83 -2.56
C ARG A 97 -9.56 -10.01 -3.53
N GLU A 98 -8.51 -10.82 -3.68
CA GLU A 98 -8.54 -11.99 -4.54
C GLU A 98 -9.51 -13.05 -4.00
N PHE A 99 -9.53 -13.29 -2.68
CA PHE A 99 -10.51 -14.18 -2.06
C PHE A 99 -11.96 -13.73 -2.30
N ALA A 100 -12.22 -12.43 -2.24
CA ALA A 100 -13.53 -11.87 -2.55
C ALA A 100 -13.92 -12.15 -4.01
N LYS A 101 -12.99 -12.14 -4.98
CA LYS A 101 -13.29 -12.51 -6.37
C LYS A 101 -13.68 -13.99 -6.48
N THR A 102 -12.93 -14.89 -5.84
CA THR A 102 -13.18 -16.35 -5.91
C THR A 102 -14.53 -16.76 -5.34
N LYS A 103 -15.08 -16.02 -4.36
CA LYS A 103 -16.41 -16.28 -3.78
C LYS A 103 -17.59 -15.74 -4.60
N ASN A 104 -17.34 -14.86 -5.57
CA ASN A 104 -18.37 -14.28 -6.43
C ASN A 104 -18.44 -14.94 -7.82
N LEU A 105 -17.74 -16.07 -8.00
CA LEU A 105 -17.91 -17.03 -9.11
C LEU A 105 -18.57 -18.30 -8.59
#